data_AF-A0A6H1JZP5-F1
#
_entry.id   AF-A0A6H1JZP5-F1
#
_cell.length_a   1.000
_cell.length_b   1.000
_cell.length_c   1.000
_cell.angle_alpha   90.00
_cell.angle_beta   90.00
_cell.angle_gamma   90.00
#
_symmetry.space_group_name_H-M   'P 1'
#
loop_
_entity.id
_entity.type
_entity.pdbx_description
1 polymer ?
#
loop_
_entity_poly.entity_id
_entity_poly.type
_entity_poly.pdbx_seq_one_letter_code
_entity_poly.pdbx_strand_id
1 'polypeptide(L)'
;MGMLKRAKRSGWWIAGVKDPADQVSAAHPVVKAGAQRIVEEYENGDSLEVICAHDADKLECLIQAVEYREQGCSNVQPWIDSSLSKLKTASAQALAEAALHMTSIEWQQTYLP
;
A
#
# COMPACT_ATOMS: atom_id res chain seq x y z
N MET A 1 7.80 -3.40 -7.85
CA MET A 1 6.36 -3.67 -7.62
C MET A 1 6.04 -5.09 -8.01
N GLY A 2 5.46 -5.86 -7.10
CA GLY A 2 5.20 -7.29 -7.31
C GLY A 2 4.39 -7.59 -8.57
N MET A 3 4.55 -8.79 -9.11
CA MET A 3 3.91 -9.24 -10.35
C MET A 3 2.37 -9.08 -10.36
N LEU A 4 1.77 -9.00 -9.17
CA LEU A 4 0.33 -8.86 -8.89
C LEU A 4 -0.24 -7.44 -9.04
N LYS A 5 0.59 -6.40 -9.16
CA LYS A 5 0.12 -5.00 -9.30
C LYS A 5 0.28 -4.48 -10.75
N ARG A 6 0.43 -5.38 -11.75
CA ARG A 6 0.63 -5.03 -13.18
C ARG A 6 -0.67 -4.72 -13.94
N ALA A 7 -1.80 -5.27 -13.49
CA ALA A 7 -3.10 -4.97 -14.04
C ALA A 7 -4.12 -4.77 -12.91
N LYS A 8 -5.12 -3.90 -13.13
CA LYS A 8 -6.17 -3.62 -12.14
C LYS A 8 -6.80 -4.93 -11.67
N ARG A 9 -6.91 -5.09 -10.36
CA ARG A 9 -7.51 -6.24 -9.69
C ARG A 9 -6.83 -7.59 -10.00
N SER A 10 -5.67 -7.64 -10.69
CA SER A 10 -5.02 -8.89 -11.16
C SER A 10 -4.73 -9.91 -10.05
N GLY A 11 -4.57 -9.46 -8.80
CA GLY A 11 -4.46 -10.35 -7.63
C GLY A 11 -5.70 -11.24 -7.40
N TRP A 12 -6.91 -10.71 -7.60
CA TRP A 12 -8.16 -11.45 -7.37
C TRP A 12 -8.29 -12.65 -8.30
N TRP A 13 -7.98 -12.47 -9.59
CA TRP A 13 -8.03 -13.51 -10.61
C TRP A 13 -7.05 -14.65 -10.32
N ILE A 14 -5.87 -14.33 -9.80
CA ILE A 14 -4.86 -15.32 -9.38
C ILE A 14 -5.37 -16.12 -8.18
N ALA A 15 -6.12 -15.49 -7.28
CA ALA A 15 -6.80 -16.15 -6.17
C ALA A 15 -8.12 -16.86 -6.58
N GLY A 16 -8.48 -16.86 -7.87
CA GLY A 16 -9.72 -17.47 -8.37
C GLY A 16 -11.00 -16.66 -8.11
N VAL A 17 -10.88 -15.44 -7.58
CA VAL A 17 -12.00 -14.52 -7.34
C VAL A 17 -12.33 -13.79 -8.63
N LYS A 18 -13.53 -14.02 -9.17
CA LYS A 18 -13.97 -13.49 -10.47
C LYS A 18 -14.54 -12.07 -10.37
N ASP A 19 -15.25 -11.78 -9.28
CA ASP A 19 -15.85 -10.47 -9.04
C ASP A 19 -15.68 -10.10 -7.57
N PRO A 20 -14.78 -9.16 -7.20
CA PRO A 20 -14.57 -8.75 -5.82
C PRO A 20 -15.78 -8.03 -5.21
N ALA A 21 -16.83 -7.72 -5.97
CA ALA A 21 -18.10 -7.26 -5.40
C ALA A 21 -18.83 -8.36 -4.61
N ASP A 22 -18.41 -9.62 -4.75
CA ASP A 22 -18.92 -10.75 -3.95
C ASP A 22 -18.69 -10.58 -2.45
N GLN A 23 -17.60 -9.91 -2.04
CA GLN A 23 -17.21 -9.66 -0.66
C GLN A 23 -18.28 -8.93 0.16
N VAL A 24 -19.10 -8.12 -0.51
CA VAL A 24 -20.17 -7.33 0.09
C VAL A 24 -21.57 -7.80 -0.33
N SER A 25 -21.67 -9.00 -0.92
CA SER A 25 -22.93 -9.54 -1.45
C SER A 25 -24.04 -9.70 -0.40
N ALA A 26 -23.67 -10.08 0.83
CA ALA A 26 -24.57 -10.24 1.96
C ALA A 26 -24.74 -8.97 2.83
N ALA A 27 -24.06 -7.87 2.49
CA ALA A 27 -24.13 -6.64 3.26
C ALA A 27 -25.44 -5.87 3.01
N HIS A 28 -25.88 -5.08 3.99
CA HIS A 28 -27.00 -4.16 3.82
C HIS A 28 -26.76 -3.22 2.62
N PRO A 29 -27.78 -2.89 1.79
CA PRO A 29 -27.59 -2.15 0.54
C PRO A 29 -26.80 -0.84 0.67
N VAL A 30 -27.02 -0.10 1.77
CA VAL A 30 -26.29 1.15 2.06
C VAL A 30 -24.79 0.91 2.29
N VAL A 31 -24.44 -0.16 3.01
CA VAL A 31 -23.04 -0.53 3.28
C VAL A 31 -22.38 -1.01 2.00
N LYS A 32 -23.06 -1.87 1.23
CA LYS A 32 -22.59 -2.34 -0.08
C LYS A 32 -22.27 -1.17 -1.01
N ALA A 33 -23.22 -0.25 -1.17
CA ALA A 33 -23.04 0.94 -2.01
C ALA A 33 -21.92 1.85 -1.49
N GLY A 34 -21.81 2.04 -0.17
CA GLY A 34 -20.74 2.84 0.44
C GLY A 34 -19.35 2.26 0.17
N ALA A 35 -19.16 0.96 0.41
CA ALA A 35 -17.90 0.27 0.18
C ALA A 35 -17.50 0.31 -1.32
N GLN A 36 -18.45 0.05 -2.22
CA GLN A 36 -18.21 0.11 -3.66
C GLN A 36 -17.75 1.50 -4.12
N ARG A 37 -18.37 2.58 -3.61
CA ARG A 37 -17.95 3.95 -3.92
C ARG A 37 -16.53 4.27 -3.44
N ILE A 38 -16.18 3.88 -2.21
CA ILE A 38 -14.83 4.12 -1.66
C ILE A 38 -13.78 3.36 -2.46
N VAL A 39 -14.05 2.11 -2.84
CA VAL A 39 -13.13 1.32 -3.67
C VAL A 39 -12.97 1.94 -5.07
N GLU A 40 -14.07 2.39 -5.67
CA GLU A 40 -14.04 3.04 -6.99
C GLU A 40 -13.27 4.36 -6.96
N GLU A 41 -13.48 5.18 -5.92
CA GLU A 41 -12.74 6.42 -5.70
C GLU A 41 -11.25 6.14 -5.46
N TYR A 42 -10.91 5.16 -4.63
CA TYR A 42 -9.51 4.77 -4.42
C TYR A 42 -8.83 4.28 -5.70
N GLU A 43 -9.52 3.50 -6.54
CA GLU A 43 -8.93 2.94 -7.78
C GLU A 43 -8.80 3.94 -8.93
N ASN A 44 -9.63 4.99 -8.96
CA ASN A 44 -9.76 5.88 -10.13
C ASN A 44 -9.64 7.38 -9.83
N GLY A 45 -9.79 7.78 -8.57
CA GLY A 45 -9.74 9.17 -8.14
C GLY A 45 -8.32 9.70 -7.99
N ASP A 46 -8.24 11.01 -7.83
CA ASP A 46 -7.01 11.78 -7.65
C ASP A 46 -7.14 12.86 -6.55
N SER A 47 -8.16 12.72 -5.68
CA SER A 47 -8.29 13.55 -4.48
C SER A 47 -7.06 13.41 -3.57
N LEU A 48 -6.88 14.38 -2.67
CA LEU A 48 -5.75 14.35 -1.73
C LEU A 48 -5.81 13.12 -0.83
N GLU A 49 -7.01 12.71 -0.42
CA GLU A 49 -7.27 11.51 0.36
C GLU A 49 -6.85 10.25 -0.40
N VAL A 50 -7.20 10.15 -1.69
CA VAL A 50 -6.80 9.01 -2.54
C VAL A 50 -5.29 8.99 -2.74
N ILE A 51 -4.67 10.12 -3.02
CA ILE A 51 -3.22 10.24 -3.16
C ILE A 51 -2.53 9.81 -1.85
N CYS A 52 -2.98 10.31 -0.70
CA CYS A 52 -2.45 9.96 0.61
C CYS A 52 -2.61 8.46 0.90
N ALA A 53 -3.77 7.88 0.58
CA ALA A 53 -4.03 6.45 0.77
C ALA A 53 -3.15 5.56 -0.14
N HIS A 54 -2.86 5.99 -1.38
CA HIS A 54 -1.91 5.29 -2.26
C HIS A 54 -0.48 5.38 -1.74
N ASP A 55 -0.06 6.54 -1.25
CA ASP A 55 1.25 6.73 -0.62
C ASP A 55 1.38 5.84 0.63
N ALA A 56 0.33 5.74 1.46
CA ALA A 56 0.33 4.87 2.63
C ALA A 56 0.50 3.37 2.27
N ASP A 57 -0.18 2.86 1.23
CA ASP A 57 0.03 1.49 0.72
C ASP A 57 1.48 1.27 0.24
N LYS A 58 2.14 2.29 -0.30
CA LYS A 58 3.53 2.20 -0.75
C LYS A 58 4.52 2.27 0.41
N LEU A 59 4.24 3.11 1.40
CA LEU A 59 5.04 3.23 2.63
C LEU A 59 5.03 1.93 3.43
N GLU A 60 3.86 1.31 3.59
CA GLU A 60 3.76 0.01 4.27
C GLU A 60 4.66 -1.03 3.58
N CYS A 61 4.55 -1.16 2.24
CA CYS A 61 5.39 -2.07 1.47
C CYS A 61 6.89 -1.74 1.57
N LEU A 62 7.25 -0.46 1.66
CA LEU A 62 8.64 -0.01 1.80
C LEU A 62 9.20 -0.37 3.17
N ILE A 63 8.46 -0.07 4.24
CA ILE A 63 8.87 -0.35 5.62
C ILE A 63 9.04 -1.85 5.82
N GLN A 64 8.10 -2.67 5.33
CA GLN A 64 8.26 -4.13 5.35
C GLN A 64 9.52 -4.62 4.61
N ALA A 65 9.85 -4.00 3.47
CA ALA A 65 11.05 -4.36 2.73
C ALA A 65 12.33 -3.96 3.50
N VAL A 66 12.31 -2.84 4.24
CA VAL A 66 13.40 -2.44 5.15
C VAL A 66 13.55 -3.44 6.29
N GLU A 67 12.46 -3.81 6.96
CA GLU A 67 12.46 -4.82 8.04
C GLU A 67 13.02 -6.17 7.55
N TYR A 68 12.63 -6.62 6.35
CA TYR A 68 13.18 -7.85 5.77
C TYR A 68 14.65 -7.72 5.41
N ARG A 69 15.10 -6.55 4.95
CA ARG A 69 16.53 -6.30 4.69
C ARG A 69 17.35 -6.46 5.97
N GLU A 70 16.87 -5.93 7.08
CA GLU A 70 17.52 -6.06 8.40
C GLU A 70 17.60 -7.52 8.87
N GLN A 71 16.61 -8.34 8.52
CA GLN A 71 16.61 -9.77 8.79
C GLN A 71 17.51 -10.60 7.86
N GLY A 72 18.18 -9.95 6.88
CA GLY A 72 19.12 -10.60 5.96
C GLY A 72 18.52 -11.02 4.61
N CYS A 73 17.29 -10.62 4.28
CA CYS A 73 16.69 -10.89 2.98
C CYS A 73 17.30 -9.97 1.90
N SER A 74 18.22 -10.49 1.09
CA SER A 74 18.98 -9.71 0.09
C SER A 74 18.16 -9.21 -1.11
N ASN A 75 17.03 -9.84 -1.42
CA ASN A 75 16.30 -9.63 -2.68
C ASN A 75 15.15 -8.61 -2.56
N VAL A 76 15.23 -7.68 -1.62
CA VAL A 76 14.15 -6.71 -1.31
C VAL A 76 14.38 -5.32 -1.90
N GLN A 77 15.60 -4.98 -2.34
CA GLN A 77 15.93 -3.65 -2.87
C GLN A 77 15.01 -3.20 -4.03
N PRO A 78 14.64 -4.05 -5.01
CA PRO A 78 13.70 -3.64 -6.06
C PRO A 78 12.32 -3.25 -5.56
N TRP A 79 11.91 -3.72 -4.38
CA TRP A 79 10.64 -3.33 -3.75
C TRP A 79 10.76 -1.93 -3.14
N ILE A 80 11.85 -1.68 -2.41
CA ILE A 80 12.19 -0.37 -1.84
C ILE A 80 12.19 0.70 -2.96
N ASP A 81 12.99 0.49 -4.00
CA ASP A 81 13.15 1.47 -5.08
C ASP A 81 11.81 1.78 -5.77
N SER A 82 11.02 0.73 -6.03
CA SER A 82 9.74 0.88 -6.74
C SER A 82 8.61 1.46 -5.90
N SER A 83 8.70 1.36 -4.57
CA SER A 83 7.77 2.01 -3.65
C SER A 83 8.13 3.48 -3.53
N LEU A 84 9.42 3.78 -3.33
CA LEU A 84 9.93 5.15 -3.22
C LEU A 84 9.61 5.99 -4.46
N SER A 85 9.81 5.42 -5.66
CA SER A 85 9.57 6.13 -6.93
C SER A 85 8.10 6.49 -7.18
N LYS A 86 7.16 6.00 -6.35
CA LYS A 86 5.72 6.19 -6.52
C LYS A 86 5.09 7.11 -5.49
N LEU A 87 5.86 7.53 -4.49
CA LEU A 87 5.38 8.45 -3.45
C LEU A 87 5.19 9.85 -4.03
N LYS A 88 4.02 10.45 -3.77
CA LYS A 88 3.63 11.74 -4.33
C LYS A 88 3.70 12.88 -3.31
N THR A 89 3.26 12.64 -2.09
CA THR A 89 3.19 13.68 -1.05
C THR A 89 4.54 13.90 -0.40
N ALA A 90 4.82 15.15 -0.03
CA ALA A 90 6.04 15.51 0.69
C ALA A 90 6.15 14.79 2.04
N SER A 91 5.02 14.61 2.74
CA SER A 91 4.96 13.86 3.99
C SER A 91 5.33 12.39 3.79
N ALA A 92 4.86 11.74 2.72
CA ALA A 92 5.22 10.35 2.47
C ALA A 92 6.69 10.20 2.09
N GLN A 93 7.25 11.13 1.31
CA GLN A 93 8.67 11.14 0.98
C GLN A 93 9.54 11.30 2.23
N ALA A 94 9.15 12.20 3.15
CA ALA A 94 9.86 12.39 4.42
C ALA A 94 9.80 11.13 5.31
N LEU A 95 8.65 10.46 5.38
CA LEU A 95 8.51 9.19 6.11
C LEU A 95 9.38 8.08 5.50
N ALA A 96 9.40 7.96 4.17
CA ALA A 96 10.21 6.96 3.49
C ALA A 96 11.71 7.20 3.68
N GLU A 97 12.17 8.44 3.55
CA GLU A 97 13.56 8.82 3.77
C GLU A 97 14.02 8.41 5.17
N ALA A 98 13.24 8.78 6.18
CA ALA A 98 13.65 8.54 7.54
C ALA A 98 13.56 7.02 7.89
N ALA A 99 12.62 6.26 7.29
CA ALA A 99 12.58 4.79 7.41
C ALA A 99 13.78 4.10 6.73
N LEU A 100 14.40 4.72 5.72
CA LEU A 100 15.58 4.17 5.04
C LEU A 100 16.89 4.42 5.81
N HIS A 101 16.90 5.40 6.71
CA HIS A 101 18.09 5.86 7.44
C HIS A 101 18.09 5.47 8.92
N MET A 102 17.01 4.88 9.42
CA MET A 102 16.87 4.41 10.79
C MET A 102 16.63 2.91 10.80
N THR A 103 17.04 2.24 11.88
CA THR A 103 16.62 0.86 12.08
C THR A 103 15.12 0.79 12.38
N SER A 104 14.48 -0.36 12.13
CA SER A 104 13.03 -0.54 12.40
C SER A 104 12.67 -0.24 13.87
N ILE A 105 13.58 -0.55 14.80
CA ILE A 105 13.40 -0.26 16.23
C ILE A 105 13.53 1.23 16.54
N GLU A 106 14.55 1.90 16.00
CA GLU A 106 14.71 3.36 16.19
C GLU A 106 13.52 4.12 15.60
N TRP A 107 13.01 3.67 14.45
CA TRP A 107 11.81 4.21 13.83
C TRP A 107 10.59 4.12 14.76
N GLN A 108 10.32 2.91 15.27
CA GLN A 108 9.21 2.67 16.20
C GLN A 108 9.31 3.58 17.43
N GLN A 109 10.48 3.65 18.06
CA GLN A 109 10.69 4.45 19.28
C GLN A 109 10.54 5.96 19.05
N THR A 110 10.84 6.44 17.84
CA THR A 110 10.78 7.87 17.53
C THR A 110 9.35 8.34 17.20
N TYR A 111 8.53 7.50 16.56
CA TYR A 111 7.24 7.91 16.00
C TYR A 111 6.01 7.20 16.59
N LEU A 112 6.18 6.13 17.37
CA LEU A 112 5.11 5.39 18.05
C LEU A 112 5.38 5.30 19.57
N PRO A 113 5.25 6.41 20.33
CA PRO A 113 5.44 6.42 21.78
C PRO A 113 4.38 5.60 22.54
#